data_AF-A0A7R9PH13-F1
#
_entry.id   AF-A0A7R9PH13-F1
#
_cell.length_a   1.000
_cell.length_b   1.000
_cell.length_c   1.000
_cell.angle_alpha   90.00
_cell.angle_beta   90.00
_cell.angle_gamma   90.00
#
_symmetry.space_group_name_H-M   'P 1'
#
loop_
_entity.id
_entity.type
_entity.pdbx_description
1 polymer ?
#
loop_
_entity_poly.entity_id
_entity_poly.type
_entity_poly.pdbx_seq_one_letter_code
_entity_poly.pdbx_strand_id
1 'polypeptide(L)' 'MMERSRVKSREVCKALNKTRGLYRRYLELHEDPANNVIKDELEWTTTELRNALRSIEWDLEDLDDTIDILLNFIVL' A
#
# COMPACT_ATOMS: atom_id res chain seq x y z
N MET A 1 -16.03 13.52 -10.38
CA MET A 1 -15.12 13.54 -9.22
C MET A 1 -15.38 12.36 -8.29
N MET A 2 -16.58 12.25 -7.70
CA MET A 2 -16.95 11.15 -6.77
C MET A 2 -16.73 9.73 -7.31
N GLU A 3 -17.09 9.44 -8.57
CA GLU A 3 -16.92 8.08 -9.13
C GLU A 3 -15.43 7.69 -9.25
N ARG A 4 -14.54 8.65 -9.56
CA ARG A 4 -13.09 8.41 -9.59
C ARG A 4 -12.55 8.12 -8.18
N SER A 5 -13.01 8.83 -7.15
CA SER A 5 -12.64 8.57 -5.76
C SER A 5 -13.08 7.17 -5.29
N ARG A 6 -14.26 6.71 -5.72
CA ARG A 6 -14.75 5.35 -5.41
C ARG A 6 -13.89 4.27 -6.07
N VAL A 7 -13.50 4.47 -7.32
CA VAL A 7 -12.57 3.56 -8.01
C VAL A 7 -11.22 3.52 -7.28
N LYS A 8 -10.66 4.69 -6.95
CA LYS A 8 -9.39 4.81 -6.23
C LYS A 8 -9.42 4.12 -4.86
N SER A 9 -10.50 4.28 -4.10
CA SER A 9 -10.71 3.57 -2.82
C SER A 9 -10.73 2.03 -2.99
N ARG A 10 -11.33 1.52 -4.07
CA ARG A 10 -11.28 0.08 -4.39
C ARG A 10 -9.86 -0.37 -4.78
N GLU A 11 -9.11 0.46 -5.50
CA GLU A 11 -7.73 0.18 -5.87
C GLU A 11 -6.82 0.12 -4.62
N VAL A 12 -6.99 1.05 -3.67
CA VAL A 12 -6.30 1.01 -2.36
C VAL A 12 -6.61 -0.29 -1.61
N CYS A 13 -7.88 -0.70 -1.54
CA CYS A 13 -8.26 -1.97 -0.93
C CYS A 13 -7.60 -3.18 -1.61
N LYS A 14 -7.53 -3.17 -2.94
CA LYS A 14 -6.88 -4.22 -3.73
C LYS A 14 -5.37 -4.25 -3.51
N ALA A 15 -4.72 -3.08 -3.46
CA ALA A 15 -3.30 -2.94 -3.15
C ALA A 15 -3.00 -3.49 -1.76
N LEU A 16 -3.76 -3.05 -0.74
CA LEU A 16 -3.60 -3.52 0.64
C LEU A 16 -3.71 -5.05 0.76
N ASN A 17 -4.67 -5.67 0.07
CA ASN A 17 -4.82 -7.13 0.09
C ASN A 17 -3.62 -7.86 -0.53
N LYS A 18 -3.01 -7.31 -1.59
CA LYS A 18 -1.76 -7.85 -2.14
C LYS A 18 -0.58 -7.65 -1.18
N THR A 19 -0.45 -6.45 -0.61
CA THR A 19 0.60 -6.10 0.37
C THR A 19 0.56 -7.03 1.59
N ARG A 20 -0.62 -7.44 2.05
CA ARG A 20 -0.78 -8.45 3.12
C ARG A 20 -0.16 -9.80 2.76
N GLY A 21 -0.26 -10.24 1.52
CA GLY A 21 0.39 -11.47 1.04
C GLY A 21 1.91 -11.35 1.10
N LEU A 22 2.44 -10.22 0.62
CA LEU A 22 3.87 -9.93 0.66
C LEU A 22 4.40 -9.83 2.09
N TYR A 23 3.62 -9.23 3.01
CA TYR A 23 3.98 -9.16 4.42
C TYR A 23 4.04 -10.54 5.09
N ARG A 24 3.14 -11.47 4.75
CA ARG A 24 3.23 -12.85 5.25
C ARG A 24 4.52 -13.54 4.80
N ARG A 25 4.88 -13.39 3.51
CA ARG A 25 6.14 -13.93 2.97
C ARG A 25 7.35 -13.31 3.66
N TYR A 26 7.31 -12.01 3.94
CA TYR A 26 8.36 -11.34 4.71
C TYR A 26 8.55 -11.97 6.10
N LEU A 27 7.46 -12.27 6.82
CA LEU A 27 7.54 -12.92 8.13
C LEU A 27 8.16 -14.33 8.03
N GLU A 28 7.73 -15.13 7.05
CA GLU A 28 8.30 -16.47 6.81
C GLU A 28 9.81 -16.44 6.55
N LEU A 29 10.28 -15.48 5.72
CA LEU A 29 11.70 -15.32 5.40
C LEU A 29 12.52 -14.81 6.58
N HIS A 30 11.92 -14.03 7.47
CA HIS A 30 12.58 -13.47 8.64
C HIS A 30 12.83 -14.52 9.74
N GLU A 31 12.05 -15.61 9.77
CA GLU A 31 12.19 -16.68 10.78
C GLU A 31 13.39 -17.62 10.52
N ASP A 32 13.91 -17.72 9.28
CA ASP A 32 15.07 -18.56 8.94
C ASP A 32 16.12 -17.84 8.05
N PRO A 33 16.95 -16.95 8.61
CA PRO A 33 17.91 -16.16 7.85
C PRO A 33 19.20 -16.91 7.46
N ALA A 34 19.35 -18.21 7.76
CA ALA A 34 20.64 -18.92 7.66
C ALA A 34 21.05 -19.29 6.21
N ASN A 35 20.16 -19.16 5.24
CA ASN A 35 20.41 -19.50 3.83
C ASN A 35 20.64 -18.23 3.00
N ASN A 36 21.77 -18.16 2.29
CA ASN A 36 22.09 -17.00 1.42
C ASN A 36 21.00 -16.73 0.36
N VAL A 37 20.30 -17.75 -0.12
CA VAL A 37 19.16 -17.58 -1.05
C VAL A 37 17.97 -16.87 -0.37
N ILE A 38 17.76 -17.12 0.93
CA ILE A 38 16.71 -16.47 1.73
C ILE A 38 17.07 -14.99 1.98
N LYS A 39 18.35 -14.65 2.05
CA LYS A 39 18.79 -13.25 2.26
C LYS A 39 18.41 -12.34 1.09
N ASP A 40 18.69 -12.76 -0.14
CA ASP A 40 18.36 -11.96 -1.34
C ASP A 40 16.83 -11.83 -1.50
N GLU A 41 16.10 -12.92 -1.26
CA GLU A 41 14.63 -12.91 -1.29
C GLU A 41 14.05 -12.00 -0.19
N LEU A 42 14.63 -12.00 1.01
CA LEU A 42 14.24 -11.13 2.12
C LEU A 42 14.47 -9.66 1.79
N GLU A 43 15.61 -9.31 1.19
CA GLU A 43 15.90 -7.93 0.77
C GLU A 43 14.92 -7.43 -0.29
N TRP A 44 14.67 -8.26 -1.32
CA TRP A 44 13.68 -7.95 -2.35
C TRP A 44 12.28 -7.79 -1.75
N THR A 45 11.85 -8.75 -0.93
CA THR A 45 10.53 -8.73 -0.28
C THR A 45 10.37 -7.48 0.61
N THR A 46 11.42 -7.09 1.34
CA THR A 46 11.43 -5.88 2.16
C THR A 46 11.28 -4.62 1.32
N THR A 47 12.00 -4.55 0.19
CA THR A 47 11.95 -3.41 -0.73
C THR A 47 10.57 -3.25 -1.34
N GLU A 48 10.01 -4.34 -1.86
CA GLU A 48 8.67 -4.34 -2.45
C GLU A 48 7.59 -3.99 -1.43
N LEU A 49 7.73 -4.45 -0.18
CA LEU A 49 6.78 -4.11 0.89
C LEU A 49 6.79 -2.60 1.17
N ARG A 50 7.98 -1.99 1.27
CA ARG A 50 8.13 -0.54 1.47
C ARG A 50 7.55 0.26 0.30
N ASN A 51 7.78 -0.20 -0.93
CA ASN A 51 7.26 0.45 -2.12
C ASN A 51 5.73 0.39 -2.17
N ALA A 52 5.16 -0.78 -1.88
CA ALA A 52 3.71 -0.97 -1.86
C ALA A 52 3.04 -0.13 -0.76
N LEU A 53 3.62 -0.06 0.44
CA LEU A 53 3.11 0.78 1.52
C LEU A 53 3.16 2.27 1.16
N ARG A 54 4.28 2.76 0.62
CA ARG A 54 4.41 4.15 0.18
C ARG A 54 3.38 4.52 -0.90
N SER A 55 3.14 3.63 -1.85
CA SER A 55 2.12 3.85 -2.88
C SER A 55 0.71 3.92 -2.28
N ILE A 56 0.41 3.12 -1.24
CA ILE A 56 -0.87 3.18 -0.53
C ILE A 56 -0.99 4.50 0.23
N GLU A 57 0.07 4.95 0.90
CA GLU A 57 0.08 6.22 1.64
C GLU A 57 -0.22 7.41 0.72
N TRP A 58 0.44 7.49 -0.44
CA TRP A 58 0.15 8.53 -1.43
C TRP A 58 -1.28 8.46 -1.96
N ASP A 59 -1.79 7.25 -2.22
CA ASP A 59 -3.18 7.10 -2.67
C ASP A 59 -4.21 7.55 -1.61
N LEU A 60 -3.86 7.44 -0.32
CA LEU A 60 -4.69 7.93 0.78
C LEU A 60 -4.61 9.45 0.91
N GLU A 61 -3.42 10.03 0.77
CA GLU A 61 -3.20 11.49 0.73
C GLU A 61 -4.04 12.13 -0.40
N ASP A 62 -3.98 11.58 -1.62
CA ASP A 62 -4.80 12.04 -2.75
C ASP A 62 -6.32 11.97 -2.48
N LEU A 63 -6.75 10.95 -1.75
CA LEU A 63 -8.16 10.78 -1.38
C LEU A 63 -8.59 11.78 -0.31
N ASP A 64 -7.72 12.07 0.65
CA ASP A 64 -7.96 13.06 1.71
C ASP A 64 -8.04 14.48 1.12
N ASP A 65 -7.09 14.85 0.26
CA ASP A 65 -7.12 16.10 -0.52
C ASP A 65 -8.42 16.25 -1.31
N THR A 66 -8.91 15.15 -1.89
CA THR A 66 -10.19 15.14 -2.62
C THR A 66 -11.38 15.40 -1.70
N ILE A 67 -11.38 14.85 -0.48
CA ILE A 67 -12.43 15.07 0.51
C ILE A 67 -12.42 16.53 0.94
N ASP A 68 -11.26 17.07 1.28
CA ASP A 68 -11.10 18.46 1.70
C ASP A 68 -11.58 19.44 0.63
N ILE A 69 -11.22 19.20 -0.63
CA ILE A 69 -11.74 20.00 -1.75
C ILE A 69 -13.28 19.94 -1.79
N LEU A 70 -13.88 18.75 -1.73
CA LEU A 70 -15.33 18.60 -1.79
C LEU A 70 -16.05 19.26 -0.61
N LEU A 71 -15.53 19.13 0.61
CA LEU A 71 -16.13 19.73 1.80
C LEU A 71 -16.05 21.26 1.75
N ASN A 72 -14.91 21.82 1.35
CA ASN A 72 -14.76 23.26 1.20
C ASN A 72 -15.69 23.84 0.12
N PHE A 73 -15.98 23.10 -0.95
CA PHE A 73 -16.96 23.50 -1.97
C PHE A 73 -18.42 23.41 -1.51
N ILE A 74 -18.75 22.60 -0.51
CA ILE A 74 -20.13 22.42 -0.02
C ILE A 74 -20.51 23.47 1.04
N VAL A 75 -19.51 23.98 1.78
CA VAL A 75 -19.71 24.92 2.89
C VAL A 75 -19.72 26.39 2.43
N LEU A 76 -19.43 26.66 1.15
CA LEU A 76 -19.54 27.96 0.46
C LEU A 76 -20.80 28.04 -0.39
#